data_AF-A0AAW6KN87-F1
#
_entry.id   AF-A0AAW6KN87-F1
#
_cell.length_a   1.000
_cell.length_b   1.000
_cell.length_c   1.000
_cell.angle_alpha   90.00
_cell.angle_beta   90.00
_cell.angle_gamma   90.00
#
_symmetry.space_group_name_H-M   'P 1'
#
loop_
_entity.id
_entity.type
_entity.pdbx_description
1 polymer ?
#
loop_
_entity_poly.entity_id
_entity_poly.type
_entity_poly.pdbx_seq_one_letter_code
_entity_poly.pdbx_strand_id
1 'polypeptide(L)' 'MWKKHTAVAENVYIADTPSFVTEKQEKIVIDYGGIPGDLHFGLTKKAGAREPMYKRGTEIFNRRQISIVSVEEC' A
#
# COMPACT_ATOMS: atom_id res chain seq x y z
N MET A 1 -14.44 -14.82 -15.41
CA MET A 1 -15.46 -13.94 -16.01
C MET A 1 -15.23 -12.54 -15.46
N TRP A 2 -15.18 -11.52 -16.31
CA TRP A 2 -14.83 -10.15 -15.89
C TRP A 2 -16.05 -9.22 -16.04
N LYS A 3 -16.27 -8.34 -15.06
CA LYS A 3 -17.24 -7.25 -15.12
C LYS A 3 -16.50 -5.92 -15.06
N LYS A 4 -16.87 -4.97 -15.92
CA LYS A 4 -16.26 -3.63 -15.96
C LYS A 4 -17.01 -2.70 -15.02
N HIS A 5 -16.24 -1.88 -14.29
CA HIS A 5 -16.70 -0.79 -13.44
C HIS A 5 -15.83 0.44 -13.72
N THR A 6 -16.38 1.63 -13.48
CA THR A 6 -15.66 2.89 -13.61
C THR A 6 -15.62 3.56 -12.23
N ALA A 7 -14.46 4.10 -11.88
CA ALA A 7 -14.24 4.90 -10.67
C ALA A 7 -13.20 5.99 -10.99
N VAL A 8 -13.08 6.96 -10.10
CA VAL A 8 -12.10 8.06 -10.18
C VAL A 8 -11.19 8.00 -8.96
N ALA A 9 -9.89 8.22 -9.17
CA ALA A 9 -8.96 8.43 -8.08
C ALA A 9 -9.00 9.91 -7.69
N GLU A 10 -9.74 10.24 -6.63
CA GLU A 10 -9.88 11.63 -6.14
C GLU A 10 -8.53 12.22 -5.71
N ASN A 11 -7.69 11.40 -5.07
CA ASN A 11 -6.39 11.79 -4.57
C ASN A 11 -5.41 10.61 -4.59
N VAL A 12 -4.12 10.92 -4.56
CA VAL A 12 -3.05 9.96 -4.34
C VAL A 12 -2.15 10.44 -3.21
N TYR A 13 -1.55 9.51 -2.47
CA TYR A 13 -0.79 9.82 -1.26
C TYR A 13 0.46 8.94 -1.16
N ILE A 14 1.47 9.41 -0.43
CA ILE A 14 2.69 8.66 -0.10
C ILE A 14 3.02 8.82 1.39
N ALA A 15 3.58 7.78 2.00
CA ALA A 15 4.23 7.86 3.31
C ALA A 15 5.75 7.83 3.11
N ASP A 16 6.39 8.99 2.95
CA ASP A 16 7.84 9.14 2.73
C ASP A 16 8.63 9.43 4.02
N THR A 17 7.97 9.28 5.17
CA THR A 17 8.57 9.39 6.50
C THR A 17 8.51 8.04 7.23
N PRO A 18 9.15 7.89 8.41
CA PRO A 18 8.97 6.71 9.25
C PRO A 18 7.53 6.52 9.80
N SER A 19 6.67 7.53 9.65
CA SER A 19 5.25 7.46 10.00
C SER A 19 4.46 6.83 8.86
N PHE A 20 3.41 6.07 9.20
CA PHE A 20 2.47 5.56 8.19
C PHE A 20 1.47 6.61 7.72
N VAL A 21 1.40 7.78 8.38
CA VAL A 21 0.53 8.88 7.95
C VAL A 21 1.03 9.38 6.60
N THR A 22 0.14 9.39 5.62
CA THR A 22 0.45 9.73 4.25
C THR A 22 0.19 11.21 3.97
N GLU A 23 0.94 11.77 3.01
CA GLU A 23 0.75 13.12 2.51
C GLU A 23 0.24 13.09 1.06
N LYS A 24 -0.66 14.01 0.73
CA LYS A 24 -1.25 14.11 -0.61
C LYS A 24 -0.17 14.50 -1.62
N GLN A 25 -0.16 13.82 -2.76
CA GLN A 25 0.72 14.09 -3.88
C GLN A 25 -0.10 14.47 -5.12
N GLU A 26 0.50 15.26 -6.02
CA GLU A 26 -0.11 15.52 -7.35
C GLU A 26 -0.02 14.30 -8.26
N LYS A 27 1.01 13.47 -8.08
CA LYS A 27 1.27 12.27 -8.87
C LYS A 27 2.04 11.23 -8.04
N ILE A 28 1.86 9.97 -8.38
CA ILE A 28 2.66 8.85 -7.86
C ILE A 28 3.18 7.99 -9.01
N VAL A 29 4.28 7.30 -8.77
CA VAL A 29 4.81 6.25 -9.66
C VAL A 29 4.48 4.90 -9.02
N ILE A 30 4.03 3.94 -9.82
CA ILE A 30 3.76 2.57 -9.37
C ILE A 30 4.74 1.63 -10.07
N ASP A 31 5.40 0.79 -9.28
CA ASP A 31 6.32 -0.25 -9.74
C ASP A 31 6.06 -1.57 -9.00
N TYR A 32 6.73 -2.66 -9.41
CA TYR A 32 6.70 -3.93 -8.69
C TYR A 32 7.27 -3.75 -7.29
N GLY A 33 6.39 -3.77 -6.27
CA GLY A 33 6.77 -3.42 -4.90
C GLY A 33 5.94 -2.29 -4.31
N GLY A 34 5.16 -1.56 -5.10
CA GLY A 34 4.35 -0.43 -4.64
C GLY A 34 4.83 0.91 -5.21
N ILE A 35 4.83 1.95 -4.39
CA ILE A 35 5.27 3.30 -4.78
C ILE A 35 6.73 3.50 -4.33
N PRO A 36 7.71 3.69 -5.24
CA PRO A 36 9.09 3.93 -4.83
C PRO A 36 9.21 5.13 -3.87
N GLY A 37 9.87 4.92 -2.72
CA GLY A 37 10.00 5.91 -1.66
C GLY A 37 8.91 5.83 -0.57
N ASP A 38 7.83 5.08 -0.78
CA ASP A 38 6.82 4.83 0.25
C ASP A 38 7.34 3.87 1.33
N LEU A 39 6.91 4.07 2.57
CA LEU A 39 7.19 3.23 3.73
C LEU A 39 6.90 1.73 3.48
N HIS A 40 5.94 1.42 2.63
CA HIS A 40 5.51 0.05 2.30
C HIS A 40 6.12 -0.49 1.01
N PHE A 41 7.00 0.26 0.36
CA PHE A 41 7.65 -0.15 -0.88
C PHE A 41 8.54 -1.38 -0.68
N GLY A 42 8.40 -2.34 -1.58
CA GLY A 42 9.27 -3.50 -1.69
C GLY A 42 8.53 -4.79 -2.01
N LEU A 43 9.23 -5.73 -2.65
CA LEU A 43 8.70 -7.06 -2.94
C LEU A 43 8.51 -7.91 -1.68
N THR A 44 9.19 -7.56 -0.59
CA THR A 44 9.10 -8.24 0.71
C THR A 44 8.78 -7.25 1.83
N LYS A 45 8.22 -7.77 2.92
CA LYS A 45 7.98 -7.05 4.17
C LYS A 45 8.28 -7.94 5.35
N LYS A 46 8.40 -7.34 6.54
CA LYS A 46 8.46 -8.10 7.79
C LYS A 46 7.04 -8.48 8.24
N ALA A 47 6.87 -9.73 8.68
CA ALA A 47 5.62 -10.25 9.20
C ALA A 47 5.24 -9.58 10.54
N GLY A 48 3.96 -9.28 10.72
CA GLY A 48 3.40 -8.70 11.94
C GLY A 48 2.09 -9.36 12.35
N ALA A 49 1.27 -8.66 13.12
CA ALA A 49 -0.02 -9.18 13.60
C ALA A 49 -0.99 -9.56 12.47
N ARG A 50 -0.78 -9.03 11.25
CA ARG A 50 -1.61 -9.32 10.07
C ARG A 50 -1.27 -10.66 9.40
N GLU A 51 -0.15 -11.27 9.76
CA GLU A 51 0.32 -12.54 9.21
C GLU A 51 0.67 -13.52 10.34
N PRO A 52 -0.32 -13.95 11.16
CA PRO A 52 -0.09 -14.66 12.43
C PRO A 52 0.52 -16.06 12.27
N MET A 53 0.53 -16.61 11.05
CA MET A 53 1.17 -17.88 10.74
C MET A 53 2.70 -17.81 10.70
N TYR A 54 3.28 -16.60 10.67
CA TYR A 54 4.73 -16.40 10.68
C TYR A 54 5.19 -15.80 12.01
N LYS A 55 6.41 -16.14 12.44
CA LYS A 55 7.05 -15.46 13.57
C LYS A 55 7.19 -13.97 13.25
N ARG A 56 6.87 -13.08 14.20
CA ARG A 56 7.01 -11.62 14.04
C ARG A 56 8.43 -11.28 13.56
N GLY A 57 8.53 -10.44 12.52
CA GLY A 57 9.82 -10.06 11.93
C GLY A 57 10.31 -10.98 10.81
N THR A 58 9.64 -12.11 10.53
CA THR A 58 9.99 -12.98 9.38
C THR A 58 9.83 -12.21 8.07
N GLU A 59 10.80 -12.30 7.17
CA GLU A 59 10.66 -11.73 5.84
C GLU A 59 9.72 -12.58 4.99
N ILE A 60 8.71 -11.94 4.38
CA ILE A 60 7.67 -12.58 3.59
C ILE A 60 7.37 -11.73 2.36
N PHE A 61 6.73 -12.32 1.35
CA PHE A 61 6.24 -11.57 0.19
C PHE A 61 5.28 -10.45 0.62
N ASN A 62 5.47 -9.25 0.08
CA ASN A 62 4.66 -8.09 0.39
C ASN A 62 3.38 -8.09 -0.47
N ARG A 63 2.30 -8.61 0.09
CA ARG A 63 0.95 -8.53 -0.49
C ARG A 63 0.16 -7.27 -0.08
N ARG A 64 0.84 -6.27 0.51
CA ARG A 64 0.25 -5.05 1.08
C ARG A 64 0.99 -3.80 0.59
N GLN A 65 1.30 -3.77 -0.70
CA GLN A 65 2.07 -2.71 -1.35
C GLN A 65 1.27 -1.41 -1.53
N ILE A 66 -0.04 -1.53 -1.79
CA ILE A 66 -0.96 -0.40 -1.99
C ILE A 66 -2.21 -0.63 -1.13
N SER A 67 -2.67 0.42 -0.46
CA SER A 67 -3.98 0.48 0.18
C SER A 67 -4.86 1.50 -0.55
N ILE A 68 -6.12 1.16 -0.76
CA ILE A 68 -7.12 2.02 -1.40
C ILE A 68 -8.31 2.10 -0.47
N VAL A 69 -8.87 3.29 -0.33
CA VAL A 69 -10.08 3.61 0.42
C VAL A 69 -10.99 4.45 -0.47
N SER A 70 -12.31 4.42 -0.24
CA SER A 70 -13.26 5.30 -0.93
C SER A 70 -13.62 6.52 -0.10
N VAL A 71 -13.98 7.64 -0.74
CA VAL A 71 -14.43 8.86 -0.02
C VAL A 71 -15.76 8.65 0.70
N GLU A 72 -16.49 7.61 0.33
CA GLU A 72 -17.75 7.17 0.92
C GLU A 72 -17.56 6.25 2.14
N GLU A 73 -16.33 5.85 2.49
CA GLU A 73 -16.06 5.10 3.72
C GLU A 73 -16.30 5.99 4.95
N CYS A 74 -17.13 5.51 5.89
CA CYS A 74 -17.46 6.17 7.17
C CYS A 74 -16.67 5.59 8.35
#